data_AF-A0A6J7D262-F1
#
_entry.id   AF-A0A6J7D262-F1
#
_cell.length_a   1.000
_cell.length_b   1.000
_cell.length_c   1.000
_cell.angle_alpha   90.00
_cell.angle_beta   90.00
_cell.angle_gamma   90.00
#
_symmetry.space_group_name_H-M   'P 1'
#
loop_
_entity.id
_entity.type
_entity.pdbx_description
1 polymer ?
#
loop_
_entity_poly.entity_id
_entity_poly.type
_entity_poly.pdbx_seq_one_letter_code
_entity_poly.pdbx_strand_id
1 'polypeptide(L)'
;MREGSPENWHWRVAELTPGPAVIFDIDGVLADAAGRQHYLDYGDWRSFFEACGDDPVIEEIERLLELLDSNLTVILLTGRPRRVAPHTLGWLERYGLRWDVLIMREFGDYSGVDYFKRSVVHELRETGFDLRLALDDDPKNHAMYVREGVPCIYIHSGYYL
;
A
#
# COMPACT_ATOMS: atom_id res chain seq x y z
N MET A 1 3.22 -10.94 23.52
CA MET A 1 2.79 -9.54 23.36
C MET A 1 3.99 -8.78 22.83
N ARG A 2 3.97 -8.33 21.58
CA ARG A 2 4.99 -7.40 21.08
C ARG A 2 4.60 -6.02 21.61
N GLU A 3 5.50 -5.35 22.32
CA GLU A 3 5.33 -3.95 22.71
C GLU A 3 5.63 -3.08 21.48
N GLY A 4 4.63 -2.34 21.02
CA GLY A 4 4.75 -1.39 19.91
C GLY A 4 4.46 -1.98 18.53
N SER A 5 3.94 -1.13 17.65
CA SER A 5 3.77 -1.43 16.23
C SER A 5 5.10 -1.74 15.55
N PRO A 6 5.13 -2.65 14.55
CA PRO A 6 6.35 -2.95 13.82
C PRO A 6 6.95 -1.68 13.19
N GLU A 7 8.27 -1.67 13.06
CA GLU A 7 9.04 -0.52 12.62
C GLU A 7 8.74 -0.09 11.16
N ASN A 8 8.17 -1.00 10.36
CA ASN A 8 7.69 -0.78 9.01
C ASN A 8 6.23 -0.33 8.92
N TRP A 9 5.58 -0.06 10.06
CA TRP A 9 4.25 0.53 10.15
C TRP A 9 4.40 2.00 10.56
N HIS A 10 3.88 2.88 9.73
CA HIS A 10 3.88 4.31 9.95
C HIS A 10 2.44 4.73 10.21
N TRP A 11 2.10 5.09 11.46
CA TRP A 11 0.80 5.67 11.79
C TRP A 11 0.81 7.16 11.48
N ARG A 12 -0.26 7.67 10.87
CA ARG A 12 -0.36 9.09 10.52
C ARG A 12 -0.36 10.01 11.73
N VAL A 13 -1.03 9.61 12.80
CA VAL A 13 -1.15 10.39 14.05
C VAL A 13 -0.77 9.54 15.26
N ALA A 14 -1.50 8.45 15.48
CA ALA A 14 -1.26 7.49 16.55
C ALA A 14 -1.83 6.13 16.14
N GLU A 15 -1.43 5.08 16.86
CA GLU A 15 -2.01 3.75 16.69
C GLU A 15 -3.52 3.78 16.97
N LEU A 16 -4.31 3.27 16.03
CA LEU A 16 -5.77 3.30 16.11
C LEU A 16 -6.33 2.07 16.81
N THR A 17 -7.51 2.24 17.39
CA THR A 17 -8.30 1.07 17.84
C THR A 17 -8.77 0.29 16.61
N PRO A 18 -8.54 -1.03 16.54
CA PRO A 18 -8.94 -1.85 15.41
C PRO A 18 -10.44 -1.77 15.13
N GLY A 19 -10.79 -1.80 13.84
CA GLY A 19 -12.16 -1.69 13.37
C GLY A 19 -12.28 -1.95 11.87
N PRO A 20 -13.40 -1.51 11.25
CA PRO A 20 -13.60 -1.60 9.80
C PRO A 20 -12.47 -0.94 9.02
N ALA A 21 -11.87 -1.67 8.07
CA ALA A 21 -10.74 -1.18 7.31
C ALA A 21 -10.81 -1.56 5.82
N VAL A 22 -10.16 -0.73 5.02
CA VAL A 22 -9.93 -0.92 3.59
C VAL A 22 -8.44 -0.84 3.32
N ILE A 23 -7.97 -1.68 2.40
CA ILE A 23 -6.57 -1.71 1.99
C ILE A 23 -6.43 -1.11 0.60
N PHE A 24 -5.46 -0.23 0.43
CA PHE A 24 -5.03 0.29 -0.86
C PHE A 24 -3.56 -0.07 -1.07
N ASP A 25 -3.20 -0.62 -2.23
CA ASP A 25 -1.85 -0.46 -2.74
C ASP A 25 -1.59 1.01 -3.14
N ILE A 26 -0.33 1.35 -3.40
CA ILE A 26 0.08 2.67 -3.84
C ILE A 26 0.44 2.66 -5.34
N ASP A 27 1.38 1.81 -5.76
CA ASP A 27 1.96 1.89 -7.10
C ASP A 27 1.00 1.27 -8.10
N GLY A 28 0.49 2.06 -9.06
CA GLY A 28 -0.53 1.60 -10.01
C GLY A 28 -1.96 1.63 -9.46
N VAL A 29 -2.16 2.09 -8.22
CA VAL A 29 -3.48 2.26 -7.59
C VAL A 29 -3.73 3.70 -7.16
N LEU A 30 -2.92 4.24 -6.25
CA LEU A 30 -3.02 5.66 -5.83
C LEU A 30 -2.04 6.55 -6.61
N ALA A 31 -0.86 6.01 -6.92
CA ALA A 31 0.20 6.69 -7.63
C ALA A 31 0.35 6.10 -9.04
N ASP A 32 0.41 6.95 -10.05
CA ASP A 32 0.78 6.56 -11.40
C ASP A 32 2.29 6.30 -11.48
N ALA A 33 2.67 5.03 -11.35
CA ALA A 33 4.06 4.59 -11.43
C ALA A 33 4.56 4.40 -12.87
N ALA A 34 3.74 4.65 -13.90
CA ALA A 34 4.10 4.39 -15.30
C ALA A 34 5.35 5.16 -15.74
N GLY A 35 5.49 6.41 -15.26
CA GLY A 35 6.63 7.28 -15.57
C GLY A 35 7.99 6.70 -15.20
N ARG A 36 8.04 5.74 -14.27
CA ARG A 36 9.27 5.12 -13.77
C ARG A 36 9.51 3.70 -14.29
N GLN A 37 8.74 3.21 -15.28
CA GLN A 37 8.90 1.86 -15.87
C GLN A 37 10.25 1.61 -16.49
N HIS A 38 10.76 2.64 -17.14
CA HIS A 38 12.05 2.60 -17.82
C HIS A 38 13.20 2.18 -16.91
N TYR A 39 13.11 2.35 -15.58
CA TYR A 39 14.12 1.82 -14.66
C TYR A 39 14.13 0.29 -14.59
N LEU A 40 12.97 -0.36 -14.68
CA LEU A 40 12.86 -1.81 -14.61
C LEU A 40 13.32 -2.51 -15.89
N ASP A 41 13.27 -1.84 -17.04
CA ASP A 41 13.82 -2.35 -18.29
C ASP A 41 15.32 -2.67 -18.18
N TYR A 42 16.01 -1.99 -17.26
CA TYR A 42 17.43 -2.21 -16.92
C TYR A 42 17.63 -2.92 -15.57
N GLY A 43 16.56 -3.35 -14.91
CA GLY A 43 16.59 -3.97 -13.59
C GLY A 43 16.98 -3.02 -12.46
N ASP A 44 16.88 -1.70 -12.66
CA ASP A 44 17.23 -0.68 -11.67
C ASP A 44 16.09 -0.42 -10.68
N TRP A 45 15.84 -1.40 -9.82
CA TRP A 45 14.90 -1.28 -8.72
C TRP A 45 15.23 -0.14 -7.76
N ARG A 46 16.50 0.26 -7.68
CA ARG A 46 16.91 1.31 -6.75
C ARG A 46 16.32 2.64 -7.19
N SER A 47 16.60 3.03 -8.43
CA SER A 47 16.12 4.29 -9.02
C SER A 47 14.61 4.27 -9.20
N PHE A 48 14.02 3.11 -9.53
CA PHE A 48 12.57 2.93 -9.56
C PHE A 48 11.94 3.44 -8.26
N PHE A 49 12.34 2.91 -7.10
CA PHE A 49 11.74 3.32 -5.83
C PHE A 49 12.15 4.73 -5.36
N GLU A 50 13.35 5.20 -5.70
CA GLU A 50 13.80 6.55 -5.30
C GLU A 50 13.02 7.66 -6.03
N ALA A 51 12.51 7.39 -7.24
CA ALA A 51 11.70 8.33 -8.01
C ALA A 51 10.23 8.44 -7.56
N CYS A 52 9.76 7.58 -6.64
CA CYS A 52 8.32 7.47 -6.30
C CYS A 52 7.68 8.71 -5.67
N GLY A 53 8.48 9.70 -5.25
CA GLY A 53 8.01 10.95 -4.67
C GLY A 53 7.45 11.95 -5.68
N ASP A 54 7.70 11.72 -6.98
CA ASP A 54 7.27 12.60 -8.08
C ASP A 54 6.12 11.99 -8.91
N ASP A 55 5.60 10.82 -8.51
CA ASP A 55 4.50 10.15 -9.20
C ASP A 55 3.23 11.05 -9.19
N PRO A 56 2.49 11.15 -10.30
CA PRO A 56 1.14 11.72 -10.29
C PRO A 56 0.18 10.89 -9.44
N VAL A 57 -0.89 11.50 -8.94
CA VAL A 57 -2.01 10.79 -8.31
C VAL A 57 -2.96 10.26 -9.38
N ILE A 58 -3.50 9.06 -9.19
CA ILE A 58 -4.62 8.55 -9.97
C ILE A 58 -5.92 9.17 -9.40
N GLU A 59 -6.39 10.24 -10.04
CA GLU A 59 -7.45 11.13 -9.53
C GLU A 59 -8.77 10.39 -9.22
N GLU A 60 -9.12 9.35 -9.97
CA GLU A 60 -10.34 8.57 -9.73
C GLU A 60 -10.28 7.80 -8.41
N ILE A 61 -9.10 7.29 -8.04
CA ILE A 61 -8.90 6.54 -6.80
C ILE A 61 -8.79 7.50 -5.61
N GLU A 62 -8.17 8.67 -5.79
CA GLU A 62 -8.25 9.76 -4.82
C GLU A 62 -9.70 10.17 -4.53
N ARG A 63 -10.53 10.36 -5.58
CA ARG A 63 -11.94 10.68 -5.40
C ARG A 63 -12.69 9.58 -4.65
N LEU A 64 -12.44 8.32 -4.97
CA LEU A 64 -13.02 7.19 -4.25
C LEU A 64 -12.66 7.24 -2.75
N LEU A 65 -11.39 7.50 -2.46
CA LEU A 65 -10.84 7.59 -1.10
C LEU A 65 -11.50 8.70 -0.27
N GLU A 66 -11.79 9.86 -0.86
CA GLU A 66 -12.53 10.96 -0.23
C GLU A 66 -14.00 10.58 0.08
N LEU A 67 -14.61 9.74 -0.75
CA LEU A 67 -16.01 9.34 -0.62
C LEU A 67 -16.25 8.20 0.39
N LEU A 68 -15.18 7.56 0.88
CA LEU A 68 -15.30 6.51 1.88
C LEU A 68 -15.82 7.04 3.21
N ASP A 69 -16.64 6.24 3.91
CA ASP A 69 -17.10 6.55 5.27
C ASP A 69 -15.91 6.90 6.19
N SER A 70 -16.02 8.00 6.93
CA SER A 70 -14.93 8.50 7.79
C SER A 70 -14.51 7.54 8.90
N ASN A 71 -15.36 6.56 9.24
CA ASN A 71 -15.06 5.53 10.24
C ASN A 71 -14.28 4.34 9.68
N LEU A 72 -14.10 4.24 8.35
CA LEU A 72 -13.21 3.25 7.76
C LEU A 72 -11.76 3.66 7.98
N THR A 73 -10.97 2.76 8.55
CA THR A 73 -9.52 2.87 8.57
C THR A 73 -8.98 2.63 7.17
N VAL A 74 -8.21 3.57 6.64
CA VAL A 74 -7.51 3.45 5.37
C VAL A 74 -6.09 2.96 5.62
N ILE A 75 -5.84 1.72 5.21
CA ILE A 75 -4.55 1.05 5.30
C ILE A 75 -3.88 1.14 3.93
N LEU A 76 -2.72 1.79 3.87
CA LEU A 76 -1.85 1.74 2.68
C LEU A 76 -0.87 0.59 2.86
N LEU A 77 -0.96 -0.46 2.04
CA LEU A 77 -0.10 -1.64 2.10
C LEU A 77 0.68 -1.77 0.79
N THR A 78 1.95 -1.36 0.81
CA THR A 78 2.76 -1.18 -0.40
C THR A 78 3.99 -2.09 -0.44
N GLY A 79 4.36 -2.51 -1.65
CA GLY A 79 5.62 -3.19 -1.92
C GLY A 79 6.86 -2.28 -1.85
N ARG A 80 6.68 -0.95 -1.75
CA ARG A 80 7.80 -0.01 -1.62
C ARG A 80 8.65 -0.36 -0.38
N PRO A 81 9.98 -0.41 -0.52
CA PRO A 81 10.85 -0.72 0.61
C PRO A 81 10.86 0.45 1.61
N ARG A 82 10.90 0.15 2.90
CA ARG A 82 10.88 1.15 3.98
C ARG A 82 11.94 2.25 3.84
N ARG A 83 13.08 1.97 3.20
CA ARG A 83 14.12 2.99 2.91
C ARG A 83 13.60 4.20 2.14
N VAL A 84 12.51 4.08 1.37
CA VAL A 84 11.88 5.19 0.63
C VAL A 84 10.65 5.77 1.35
N ALA A 85 10.47 5.46 2.64
CA ALA A 85 9.42 6.06 3.47
C ALA A 85 9.43 7.60 3.44
N PRO A 86 10.58 8.31 3.49
CA PRO A 86 10.57 9.77 3.39
C PRO A 86 9.94 10.29 2.09
N HIS A 87 10.19 9.62 0.96
CA HIS A 87 9.59 10.00 -0.33
C HIS A 87 8.09 9.70 -0.36
N THR A 88 7.67 8.54 0.13
CA THR A 88 6.26 8.13 0.16
C THR A 88 5.43 9.01 1.10
N LEU A 89 5.95 9.30 2.30
CA LEU A 89 5.26 10.17 3.26
C LEU A 89 5.19 11.62 2.76
N GLY A 90 6.27 12.15 2.17
CA GLY A 90 6.26 13.49 1.58
C GLY A 90 5.31 13.60 0.37
N TRP A 91 5.15 12.53 -0.39
CA TRP A 91 4.15 12.43 -1.47
C TRP A 91 2.72 12.43 -0.92
N LEU A 92 2.42 11.61 0.09
CA LEU A 92 1.11 11.58 0.76
C LEU A 92 0.75 12.94 1.36
N GLU A 93 1.71 13.64 1.96
CA GLU A 93 1.51 14.99 2.51
C GLU A 93 1.27 16.02 1.40
N ARG A 94 2.07 16.01 0.33
CA ARG A 94 1.96 16.94 -0.81
C ARG A 94 0.56 16.91 -1.42
N TYR A 95 0.01 15.72 -1.62
CA TYR A 95 -1.30 15.53 -2.23
C TYR A 95 -2.46 15.51 -1.23
N GLY A 96 -2.17 15.55 0.08
CA GLY A 96 -3.22 15.62 1.10
C GLY A 96 -4.10 14.38 1.18
N LEU A 97 -3.60 13.22 0.75
CA LEU A 97 -4.37 11.99 0.67
C LEU A 97 -4.81 11.51 2.06
N ARG A 98 -6.00 10.91 2.13
CA ARG A 98 -6.51 10.30 3.37
C ARG A 98 -5.85 8.94 3.59
N TRP A 99 -5.22 8.76 4.74
CA TRP A 99 -4.70 7.46 5.18
C TRP A 99 -4.57 7.47 6.70
N ASP A 100 -4.50 6.29 7.29
CA ASP A 100 -4.38 6.12 8.73
C ASP A 100 -3.09 5.39 9.13
N VAL A 101 -2.74 4.36 8.35
CA VAL A 101 -1.49 3.61 8.50
C VAL A 101 -0.88 3.29 7.14
N LEU A 102 0.43 3.48 7.03
CA LEU A 102 1.24 3.07 5.90
C LEU A 102 2.13 1.90 6.35
N ILE A 103 1.94 0.75 5.72
CA ILE A 103 2.71 -0.47 5.98
C ILE A 103 3.59 -0.75 4.77
N MET A 104 4.90 -0.70 4.99
CA MET A 104 5.92 -0.82 3.95
C MET A 104 6.67 -2.14 4.06
N ARG A 105 7.33 -2.53 2.97
CA ARG A 105 8.14 -3.75 2.95
C ARG A 105 9.49 -3.52 3.64
N GLU A 106 9.88 -4.43 4.53
CA GLU A 106 11.15 -4.32 5.25
C GLU A 106 12.36 -4.65 4.34
N PHE A 107 13.52 -4.06 4.65
CA PHE A 107 14.76 -4.33 3.93
C PHE A 107 15.20 -5.80 4.10
N GLY A 108 15.64 -6.44 3.02
CA GLY A 108 16.12 -7.83 3.05
C GLY A 108 15.02 -8.89 3.06
N ASP A 109 13.75 -8.50 2.97
CA ASP A 109 12.69 -9.42 2.58
C ASP A 109 12.83 -9.72 1.10
N TYR A 110 13.27 -10.93 0.74
CA TYR A 110 13.40 -11.41 -0.64
C TYR A 110 12.21 -12.27 -1.09
N SER A 111 11.14 -12.37 -0.28
CA SER A 111 9.93 -13.09 -0.66
C SER A 111 9.15 -12.38 -1.76
N GLY A 112 8.13 -13.01 -2.33
CA GLY A 112 7.21 -12.30 -3.23
C GLY A 112 6.44 -11.22 -2.47
N VAL A 113 6.12 -10.09 -3.12
CA VAL A 113 5.30 -9.01 -2.50
C VAL A 113 3.98 -9.58 -1.97
N ASP A 114 3.40 -10.57 -2.66
CA ASP A 114 2.20 -11.29 -2.26
C ASP A 114 2.36 -12.03 -0.91
N TYR A 115 3.53 -12.62 -0.65
CA TYR A 115 3.82 -13.27 0.64
C TYR A 115 3.93 -12.26 1.78
N PHE A 116 4.65 -11.16 1.54
CA PHE A 116 4.73 -10.04 2.48
C PHE A 116 3.33 -9.49 2.81
N LYS A 117 2.54 -9.12 1.79
CA LYS A 117 1.20 -8.58 1.99
C LYS A 117 0.29 -9.59 2.70
N ARG A 118 0.40 -10.88 2.40
CA ARG A 118 -0.34 -11.93 3.12
C ARG A 118 0.00 -11.95 4.61
N SER A 119 1.28 -11.87 4.98
CA SER A 119 1.66 -11.81 6.40
C SER A 119 1.08 -10.60 7.11
N VAL A 120 1.04 -9.43 6.45
CA VAL A 120 0.43 -8.22 7.00
C VAL A 120 -1.09 -8.37 7.14
N VAL A 121 -1.76 -9.00 6.18
CA VAL A 121 -3.21 -9.32 6.27
C VAL A 121 -3.50 -10.17 7.51
N HIS A 122 -2.68 -11.18 7.81
CA HIS A 122 -2.84 -11.98 9.01
C HIS A 122 -2.59 -11.16 10.27
N GLU A 123 -1.52 -10.35 10.32
CA GLU A 123 -1.21 -9.50 11.48
C GLU A 123 -2.30 -8.46 11.76
N LEU A 124 -2.86 -7.83 10.73
CA LEU A 124 -3.99 -6.91 10.84
C LEU A 124 -5.24 -7.60 11.42
N ARG A 125 -5.53 -8.83 10.99
CA ARG A 125 -6.66 -9.59 11.54
C ARG A 125 -6.44 -10.03 12.98
N GLU A 126 -5.21 -10.46 13.31
CA GLU A 126 -4.84 -10.84 14.67
C GLU A 126 -4.91 -9.65 15.64
N THR A 127 -4.62 -8.45 15.16
CA THR A 127 -4.78 -7.20 15.94
C THR A 127 -6.23 -6.74 16.01
N GLY A 128 -7.14 -7.26 15.17
CA GLY A 128 -8.59 -7.05 15.28
C GLY A 128 -9.20 -6.18 14.16
N PHE A 129 -8.46 -5.87 13.10
CA PHE A 129 -9.01 -5.15 11.96
C PHE A 129 -9.98 -6.02 11.16
N ASP A 130 -11.12 -5.43 10.81
CA ASP A 130 -12.12 -6.00 9.91
C ASP A 130 -11.82 -5.54 8.48
N LEU A 131 -11.02 -6.32 7.76
CA LEU A 131 -10.58 -6.02 6.40
C LEU A 131 -11.70 -6.29 5.39
N ARG A 132 -12.34 -5.23 4.89
CA ARG A 132 -13.58 -5.33 4.08
C ARG A 132 -13.35 -5.33 2.58
N LEU A 133 -12.30 -4.67 2.12
CA LEU A 133 -11.99 -4.48 0.71
C LEU A 133 -10.49 -4.21 0.55
N ALA A 134 -9.90 -4.70 -0.53
CA ALA A 134 -8.58 -4.35 -1.00
C ALA A 134 -8.64 -3.78 -2.43
N LEU A 135 -7.69 -2.92 -2.78
CA LEU A 135 -7.45 -2.44 -4.13
C LEU A 135 -5.98 -2.68 -4.47
N ASP A 136 -5.71 -3.40 -5.56
CA ASP A 136 -4.35 -3.78 -5.97
C ASP A 136 -4.29 -3.94 -7.49
N ASP A 137 -3.15 -3.62 -8.10
CA ASP A 137 -2.93 -3.71 -9.54
C ASP A 137 -2.11 -4.95 -9.97
N ASP A 138 -1.46 -5.64 -9.02
CA ASP A 138 -0.72 -6.86 -9.27
C ASP A 138 -1.67 -8.08 -9.22
N PRO A 139 -1.81 -8.86 -10.31
CA PRO A 139 -2.65 -10.06 -10.33
C PRO A 139 -2.33 -11.09 -9.24
N LYS A 140 -1.06 -11.20 -8.79
CA LYS A 140 -0.65 -12.09 -7.69
C LYS A 140 -1.17 -11.61 -6.34
N ASN A 141 -1.09 -10.31 -6.07
CA ASN A 141 -1.64 -9.72 -4.86
C ASN A 141 -3.16 -9.83 -4.83
N HIS A 142 -3.83 -9.52 -5.95
CA HIS A 142 -5.27 -9.71 -6.09
C HIS A 142 -5.67 -11.17 -5.79
N ALA A 143 -5.00 -12.15 -6.42
CA ALA A 143 -5.25 -13.57 -6.17
C ALA A 143 -5.00 -13.96 -4.70
N MET A 144 -4.00 -13.35 -4.05
CA MET A 144 -3.72 -13.53 -2.63
C MET A 144 -4.87 -13.02 -1.76
N TYR A 145 -5.32 -11.77 -1.93
CA TYR A 145 -6.45 -11.22 -1.15
C TYR A 145 -7.71 -12.07 -1.28
N VAL A 146 -8.05 -12.50 -2.50
CA VAL A 146 -9.21 -13.36 -2.74
C VAL A 146 -9.08 -14.70 -2.01
N ARG A 147 -7.90 -15.32 -2.01
CA ARG A 147 -7.64 -16.57 -1.25
C ARG A 147 -7.73 -16.36 0.26
N GLU A 148 -7.32 -15.20 0.74
CA GLU A 148 -7.46 -14.80 2.15
C GLU A 148 -8.88 -14.38 2.52
N GLY A 149 -9.84 -14.40 1.59
CA GLY A 149 -11.23 -14.01 1.85
C GLY A 149 -11.42 -12.50 2.02
N VAL A 150 -10.51 -11.68 1.52
CA VAL A 150 -10.68 -10.22 1.41
C VAL A 150 -11.11 -9.92 -0.03
N PRO A 151 -12.33 -9.40 -0.28
CA PRO A 151 -12.72 -8.94 -1.60
C PRO A 151 -11.69 -7.93 -2.13
N CYS A 152 -11.26 -8.08 -3.39
CA CYS A 152 -10.25 -7.23 -3.98
C CYS A 152 -10.73 -6.69 -5.33
N ILE A 153 -10.62 -5.38 -5.53
CA ILE A 153 -10.82 -4.74 -6.83
C ILE A 153 -9.46 -4.73 -7.52
N TYR A 154 -9.38 -5.44 -8.64
CA TYR A 154 -8.24 -5.34 -9.54
C TYR A 154 -8.27 -3.99 -10.28
N ILE A 155 -7.21 -3.21 -10.14
CA ILE A 155 -7.02 -1.96 -10.88
C ILE A 155 -6.03 -2.22 -12.02
N HIS A 156 -6.41 -1.85 -13.24
CA HIS A 156 -5.47 -1.97 -14.35
C HIS A 156 -4.56 -0.74 -14.37
N SER A 157 -3.31 -0.90 -13.94
CA SER A 157 -2.34 0.20 -13.80
C SER A 157 -1.64 0.59 -15.10
N GLY A 158 -1.68 -0.26 -16.14
CA GLY A 158 -0.97 -0.03 -17.41
C GLY A 158 0.56 -0.19 -17.34
N TYR A 159 1.11 -0.40 -16.14
CA TYR A 159 2.49 -0.80 -15.87
C TYR A 159 2.55 -2.33 -15.67
N TYR A 160 3.66 -3.00 -16.00
CA TYR A 160 3.82 -4.48 -16.17
C TYR A 160 3.60 -5.05 -17.59
N LEU A 161 3.53 -4.20 -18.62
CA LEU A 161 3.56 -4.64 -20.03
C LEU A 161 4.95 -5.11 -20.48
#